data_AF-A0A846ZYS2-F1
#
_entry.id   AF-A0A846ZYS2-F1
#
_cell.length_a   1.000
_cell.length_b   1.000
_cell.length_c   1.000
_cell.angle_alpha   90.00
_cell.angle_beta   90.00
_cell.angle_gamma   90.00
#
_symmetry.space_group_name_H-M   'P 1'
#
loop_
_entity.id
_entity.type
_entity.pdbx_description
1 polymer ?
#
loop_
_entity_poly.entity_id
_entity_poly.type
_entity_poly.pdbx_seq_one_letter_code
_entity_poly.pdbx_strand_id
1 'polypeptide(L)'
;MIDAWALKTHKKNCEVLILPKATEAGNPDFRVWDGKARITGYIEAKKPETLHLDPIAVTPQLKRYLETFPNLILTNFFEFRLYQHGELTQSALIASPINATQMKKTPPLQDVAEMDSLLERYFEFDLPAITDPQSLADALAKRTRFLRDEILHIMKLEYREEEDAPQKGLPGFYEAFKKMLISKLSIEQFADLYAQTLTYGIFAARTRSDGEFHRELIYQNIPGTLGILKNIFRYISLEEPPKALAVQIEDIADILHNTDIKKILHRYYVEGRGSDPIVHFYETFLSVYDPELREKRGVYYTPEPVVRYIVRSIHSLLKSRFDKEDGLASPDVTILDPAAGTLTFPAEAIRLAISHNQQKYGEGSIHKLIEEHILPNFHAIELMMAPY
;
A
#
# COMPACT_ATOMS: atom_id res chain seq x y z
N MET A 1 -30.80 6.57 -5.03
CA MET A 1 -30.88 6.70 -6.51
C MET A 1 -30.02 5.65 -7.18
N ILE A 2 -28.72 5.63 -6.89
CA ILE A 2 -27.75 4.70 -7.51
C ILE A 2 -28.10 3.23 -7.20
N ASP A 3 -28.36 2.88 -5.94
CA ASP A 3 -28.81 1.53 -5.59
C ASP A 3 -30.08 1.11 -6.35
N ALA A 4 -31.05 2.02 -6.43
CA ALA A 4 -32.31 1.76 -7.13
C ALA A 4 -32.10 1.58 -8.65
N TRP A 5 -31.19 2.34 -9.24
CA TRP A 5 -30.83 2.21 -10.65
C TRP A 5 -30.11 0.88 -10.91
N ALA A 6 -29.10 0.54 -10.11
CA ALA A 6 -28.33 -0.71 -10.24
C ALA A 6 -29.24 -1.94 -10.09
N LEU A 7 -30.18 -1.89 -9.15
CA LEU A 7 -31.19 -2.95 -8.95
C LEU A 7 -32.13 -3.09 -10.16
N LYS A 8 -32.54 -1.96 -10.77
CA LYS A 8 -33.39 -1.93 -11.97
C LYS A 8 -32.66 -2.49 -13.21
N THR A 9 -31.37 -2.22 -13.36
CA THR A 9 -30.58 -2.61 -14.54
C THR A 9 -29.84 -3.93 -14.37
N HIS A 10 -30.12 -4.68 -13.29
CA HIS A 10 -29.49 -5.96 -12.98
C HIS A 10 -27.95 -5.92 -12.89
N LYS A 11 -27.36 -4.76 -12.59
CA LYS A 11 -25.95 -4.65 -12.18
C LYS A 11 -25.86 -5.21 -10.76
N LYS A 12 -25.69 -6.53 -10.64
CA LYS A 12 -25.65 -7.25 -9.35
C LYS A 12 -24.41 -6.86 -8.56
N ASN A 13 -24.57 -6.81 -7.23
CA ASN A 13 -23.55 -6.44 -6.25
C ASN A 13 -23.07 -4.99 -6.40
N CYS A 14 -23.95 -4.05 -6.06
CA CYS A 14 -23.60 -2.63 -5.93
C CYS A 14 -24.00 -2.16 -4.54
N GLU A 15 -23.02 -1.73 -3.76
CA GLU A 15 -23.20 -1.09 -2.47
C GLU A 15 -22.67 0.34 -2.53
N VAL A 16 -23.44 1.29 -2.00
CA VAL A 16 -22.99 2.68 -1.83
C VAL A 16 -22.57 2.89 -0.39
N LEU A 17 -21.27 3.06 -0.18
CA LEU A 17 -20.70 3.33 1.13
C LEU A 17 -20.53 4.84 1.33
N ILE A 18 -21.15 5.38 2.38
CA ILE A 18 -20.87 6.73 2.84
C ILE A 18 -19.50 6.73 3.54
N LEU A 19 -18.59 7.56 3.03
CA LEU A 19 -17.25 7.73 3.56
C LEU A 19 -17.23 8.82 4.64
N PRO A 20 -16.45 8.65 5.73
CA PRO A 20 -16.36 9.66 6.78
C PRO A 20 -15.79 10.98 6.26
N LYS A 21 -16.40 12.11 6.63
CA LYS A 21 -15.87 13.45 6.35
C LYS A 21 -14.73 13.79 7.30
N ALA A 22 -13.56 13.23 7.03
CA ALA A 22 -12.41 13.37 7.93
C ALA A 22 -11.65 14.70 7.75
N THR A 23 -11.45 15.21 6.52
CA THR A 23 -10.68 16.45 6.28
C THR A 23 -11.00 17.11 4.92
N GLU A 24 -10.58 18.37 4.69
CA GLU A 24 -10.51 18.98 3.33
C GLU A 24 -9.62 18.15 2.37
N ALA A 25 -8.76 17.29 2.93
CA ALA A 25 -7.83 16.43 2.24
C ALA A 25 -8.31 14.97 2.03
N GLY A 26 -9.49 14.59 2.54
CA GLY A 26 -9.92 13.20 2.70
C GLY A 26 -10.40 12.51 1.42
N ASN A 27 -11.12 11.39 1.56
CA ASN A 27 -11.74 10.67 0.43
C ASN A 27 -12.96 11.40 -0.14
N PRO A 28 -13.42 11.03 -1.36
CA PRO A 28 -14.73 11.42 -1.85
C PRO A 28 -15.86 11.03 -0.89
N ASP A 29 -17.01 11.70 -0.97
CA ASP A 29 -18.13 11.45 -0.05
C ASP A 29 -18.69 10.01 -0.09
N PHE A 30 -18.68 9.38 -1.27
CA PHE A 30 -19.20 8.02 -1.44
C PHE A 30 -18.25 7.14 -2.25
N ARG A 31 -18.26 5.84 -1.92
CA ARG A 31 -17.64 4.75 -2.69
C ARG A 31 -18.73 3.81 -3.20
N VAL A 32 -18.65 3.42 -4.46
CA VAL A 32 -19.52 2.42 -5.09
C VAL A 32 -18.68 1.19 -5.39
N TRP A 33 -19.08 0.04 -4.87
CA TRP A 33 -18.29 -1.20 -4.89
C TRP A 33 -19.18 -2.44 -4.80
N ASP A 34 -18.57 -3.62 -4.95
CA ASP A 34 -19.29 -4.91 -4.96
C ASP A 34 -19.52 -5.55 -3.58
N GLY A 35 -19.13 -4.84 -2.50
CA GLY A 35 -19.22 -5.34 -1.13
C GLY A 35 -18.08 -6.29 -0.73
N LYS A 36 -17.11 -6.56 -1.62
CA LYS A 36 -16.04 -7.53 -1.36
C LYS A 36 -14.65 -7.05 -1.82
N ALA A 37 -14.46 -6.85 -3.11
CA ALA A 37 -13.14 -6.60 -3.69
C ALA A 37 -13.17 -5.49 -4.73
N ARG A 38 -14.10 -5.51 -5.68
CA ARG A 38 -14.08 -4.62 -6.84
C ARG A 38 -14.73 -3.27 -6.54
N ILE A 39 -13.99 -2.20 -6.80
CA ILE A 39 -14.49 -0.83 -6.71
C ILE A 39 -14.97 -0.37 -8.08
N THR A 40 -16.24 0.04 -8.17
CA THR A 40 -16.80 0.63 -9.41
C THR A 40 -16.33 2.06 -9.57
N GLY A 41 -16.35 2.85 -8.50
CA GLY A 41 -15.92 4.23 -8.53
C GLY A 41 -16.30 5.00 -7.29
N TYR A 42 -16.18 6.33 -7.38
CA TYR A 42 -16.39 7.24 -6.26
C TYR A 42 -17.33 8.37 -6.66
N ILE A 43 -17.88 9.05 -5.65
CA ILE A 43 -18.77 10.17 -5.86
C ILE A 43 -18.44 11.26 -4.85
N GLU A 44 -18.22 12.46 -5.37
CA GLU A 44 -18.09 13.68 -4.59
C GLU A 44 -19.39 14.47 -4.69
N ALA A 45 -20.01 14.76 -3.55
CA ALA A 45 -21.30 15.42 -3.49
C ALA A 45 -21.22 16.77 -2.78
N LYS A 46 -21.53 17.83 -3.51
CA LYS A 46 -21.75 19.15 -2.94
C LYS A 46 -23.19 19.30 -2.49
N LYS A 47 -23.43 20.31 -1.65
CA LYS A 47 -24.76 20.55 -1.11
C LYS A 47 -25.73 20.88 -2.25
N PRO A 48 -27.02 20.53 -2.13
CA PRO A 48 -28.04 20.87 -3.13
C PRO A 48 -28.10 22.36 -3.48
N GLU A 49 -27.72 23.24 -2.56
CA GLU A 49 -27.69 24.70 -2.76
C GLU A 49 -26.51 25.18 -3.61
N THR A 50 -25.53 24.32 -3.92
CA THR A 50 -24.43 24.64 -4.82
C THR A 50 -24.93 24.67 -6.27
N LEU A 51 -25.24 25.86 -6.79
CA LEU A 51 -25.89 26.01 -8.11
C LEU A 51 -25.00 25.68 -9.31
N HIS A 52 -23.68 25.84 -9.18
CA HIS A 52 -22.72 25.64 -10.27
C HIS A 52 -21.56 24.76 -9.83
N LEU A 53 -21.26 23.73 -10.62
CA LEU A 53 -20.15 22.82 -10.37
C LEU A 53 -18.81 23.28 -10.98
N ASP A 54 -18.80 24.28 -11.89
CA ASP A 54 -17.56 24.75 -12.54
C ASP A 54 -16.49 25.27 -11.56
N PRO A 55 -16.83 26.06 -10.52
CA PRO A 55 -15.82 26.50 -9.55
C PRO A 55 -15.29 25.33 -8.71
N ILE A 56 -16.12 24.30 -8.48
CA ILE A 56 -15.74 23.08 -7.76
C ILE A 56 -14.79 22.23 -8.60
N ALA A 57 -15.03 22.17 -9.91
CA ALA A 57 -14.26 21.39 -10.88
C ALA A 57 -12.77 21.73 -10.86
N VAL A 58 -12.42 22.97 -10.52
CA VAL A 58 -11.04 23.49 -10.52
C VAL A 58 -10.39 23.55 -9.14
N THR A 59 -11.10 23.14 -8.08
CA THR A 59 -10.56 23.16 -6.71
C THR A 59 -9.36 22.21 -6.57
N PRO A 60 -8.38 22.52 -5.70
CA PRO A 60 -7.27 21.61 -5.42
C PRO A 60 -7.73 20.24 -4.94
N GLN A 61 -8.80 20.20 -4.14
CA GLN A 61 -9.40 18.96 -3.64
C GLN A 61 -9.86 18.08 -4.80
N LEU A 62 -10.69 18.62 -5.71
CA LEU A 62 -11.22 17.81 -6.81
C LEU A 62 -10.14 17.41 -7.80
N LYS A 63 -9.18 18.29 -8.11
CA LYS A 63 -8.03 17.94 -8.98
C LYS A 63 -7.28 16.72 -8.44
N ARG A 64 -7.00 16.68 -7.13
CA ARG A 64 -6.38 15.51 -6.50
C ARG A 64 -7.24 14.25 -6.61
N TYR A 65 -8.57 14.38 -6.50
CA TYR A 65 -9.48 13.25 -6.70
C TYR A 65 -9.45 12.74 -8.13
N LEU A 66 -9.51 13.63 -9.12
CA LEU A 66 -9.43 13.30 -10.53
C LEU A 66 -8.10 12.63 -10.92
N GLU A 67 -7.01 13.00 -10.25
CA GLU A 67 -5.70 12.37 -10.43
C GLU A 67 -5.58 10.98 -9.77
N THR A 68 -6.43 10.67 -8.78
CA THR A 68 -6.32 9.45 -7.95
C THR A 68 -7.37 8.41 -8.30
N PHE A 69 -8.62 8.84 -8.52
CA PHE A 69 -9.77 7.99 -8.72
C PHE A 69 -10.15 7.99 -10.20
N PRO A 70 -9.99 6.85 -10.89
CA PRO A 70 -10.14 6.81 -12.35
C PRO A 70 -11.59 6.85 -12.82
N ASN A 71 -12.57 6.69 -11.92
CA ASN A 71 -14.00 6.77 -12.21
C ASN A 71 -14.70 7.53 -11.07
N LEU A 72 -14.99 8.81 -11.31
CA LEU A 72 -15.49 9.75 -10.30
C LEU A 72 -16.71 10.51 -10.83
N ILE A 73 -17.77 10.57 -10.03
CA ILE A 73 -18.90 11.47 -10.28
C ILE A 73 -18.80 12.68 -9.36
N LEU A 74 -18.90 13.88 -9.92
CA LEU A 74 -19.16 15.10 -9.15
C LEU A 74 -20.65 15.44 -9.28
N THR A 75 -21.31 15.73 -8.15
CA THR A 75 -22.72 16.09 -8.17
C THR A 75 -23.11 17.11 -7.10
N ASN A 76 -24.18 17.87 -7.36
CA ASN A 76 -24.95 18.63 -6.37
C ASN A 76 -26.36 18.04 -6.19
N PHE A 77 -26.54 16.76 -6.51
CA PHE A 77 -27.81 16.02 -6.56
C PHE A 77 -28.76 16.37 -7.72
N PHE A 78 -28.40 17.33 -8.57
CA PHE A 78 -29.20 17.77 -9.72
C PHE A 78 -28.41 17.74 -11.03
N GLU A 79 -27.16 18.18 -10.99
CA GLU A 79 -26.16 18.05 -12.05
C GLU A 79 -25.23 16.91 -11.67
N PHE A 80 -24.95 16.03 -12.64
CA PHE A 80 -24.01 14.92 -12.51
C PHE A 80 -22.95 15.07 -13.58
N ARG A 81 -21.68 15.02 -13.20
CA ARG A 81 -20.53 15.08 -14.10
C ARG A 81 -19.67 13.85 -13.88
N LEU A 82 -19.58 13.00 -14.90
CA LEU A 82 -18.77 11.79 -14.89
C LEU A 82 -17.38 12.10 -15.43
N TYR A 83 -16.39 11.88 -14.58
CA TYR A 83 -14.98 11.97 -14.94
C TYR A 83 -14.37 10.57 -15.00
N GLN A 84 -13.68 10.28 -16.10
CA GLN A 84 -12.93 9.04 -16.27
C GLN A 84 -11.49 9.37 -16.64
N HIS A 85 -10.53 8.79 -15.93
CA HIS A 85 -9.10 9.12 -16.06
C HIS A 85 -8.81 10.63 -15.93
N GLY A 86 -9.58 11.32 -15.09
CA GLY A 86 -9.46 12.75 -14.85
C GLY A 86 -10.13 13.66 -15.90
N GLU A 87 -10.66 13.10 -16.99
CA GLU A 87 -11.33 13.86 -18.05
C GLU A 87 -12.85 13.80 -17.90
N LEU A 88 -13.53 14.93 -18.15
CA LEU A 88 -14.99 14.98 -18.17
C LEU A 88 -15.50 14.23 -19.41
N THR A 89 -16.24 13.15 -19.19
CA THR A 89 -16.74 12.29 -20.28
C THR A 89 -18.21 12.53 -20.59
N GLN A 90 -19.05 12.66 -19.56
CA GLN A 90 -20.49 12.88 -19.69
C GLN A 90 -20.99 13.78 -18.56
N SER A 91 -22.08 14.49 -18.83
CA SER A 91 -22.81 15.26 -17.84
C SER A 91 -24.31 15.21 -18.10
N ALA A 92 -25.11 15.24 -17.03
CA ALA A 92 -26.57 15.32 -17.12
C ALA A 92 -27.12 16.27 -16.05
N LEU A 93 -28.05 17.15 -16.44
CA LEU A 93 -28.79 18.01 -15.52
C LEU A 93 -30.20 17.47 -15.35
N ILE A 94 -30.44 16.66 -14.32
CA ILE A 94 -31.72 15.95 -14.16
C ILE A 94 -32.87 16.84 -13.68
N ALA A 95 -32.55 18.00 -13.12
CA ALA A 95 -33.50 18.98 -12.62
C ALA A 95 -32.79 20.32 -12.35
N SER A 96 -33.55 21.42 -12.35
CA SER A 96 -32.99 22.73 -11.99
C SER A 96 -32.78 22.85 -10.47
N PRO A 97 -31.54 23.10 -9.99
CA PRO A 97 -31.28 23.32 -8.57
C PRO A 97 -32.05 24.52 -8.01
N ILE A 98 -32.24 25.56 -8.82
CA ILE A 98 -32.94 26.81 -8.44
C ILE A 98 -34.41 26.53 -8.09
N ASN A 99 -35.08 25.72 -8.90
CA ASN A 99 -36.48 25.36 -8.68
C ASN A 99 -36.68 24.64 -7.34
N ALA A 100 -35.79 23.69 -7.04
CA ALA A 100 -35.87 22.90 -5.80
C ALA A 100 -35.46 23.71 -4.56
N THR A 101 -34.36 24.46 -4.63
CA THR A 101 -33.74 25.09 -3.45
C THR A 101 -34.27 26.48 -3.15
N GLN A 102 -34.41 27.34 -4.17
CA GLN A 102 -34.83 28.73 -4.00
C GLN A 102 -36.35 28.87 -4.12
N MET A 103 -36.94 28.23 -5.14
CA MET A 103 -38.39 28.34 -5.41
C MET A 103 -39.21 27.33 -4.60
N LYS A 104 -38.57 26.34 -3.96
CA LYS A 104 -39.20 25.26 -3.17
C LYS A 104 -40.33 24.54 -3.93
N LYS A 105 -40.16 24.39 -5.25
CA LYS A 105 -41.08 23.66 -6.13
C LYS A 105 -40.41 22.38 -6.60
N THR A 106 -41.21 21.34 -6.83
CA THR A 106 -40.72 20.12 -7.49
C THR A 106 -40.26 20.48 -8.90
N PRO A 107 -38.95 20.37 -9.22
CA PRO A 107 -38.46 20.69 -10.55
C PRO A 107 -38.97 19.64 -11.56
N PRO A 108 -39.30 20.04 -12.81
CA PRO A 108 -39.52 19.07 -13.87
C PRO A 108 -38.23 18.31 -14.16
N LEU A 109 -38.36 17.02 -14.44
CA LEU A 109 -37.24 16.17 -14.87
C LEU A 109 -36.69 16.64 -16.21
N GLN A 110 -35.38 16.63 -16.32
CA GLN A 110 -34.59 16.97 -17.51
C GLN A 110 -33.57 15.85 -17.74
N ASP A 111 -33.01 15.76 -18.94
CA ASP A 111 -31.86 14.92 -19.29
C ASP A 111 -31.89 13.47 -18.76
N VAL A 112 -33.07 12.85 -18.72
CA VAL A 112 -33.26 11.52 -18.11
C VAL A 112 -32.50 10.45 -18.90
N ALA A 113 -32.48 10.55 -20.23
CA ALA A 113 -31.77 9.61 -21.09
C ALA A 113 -30.25 9.75 -20.95
N GLU A 114 -29.76 10.98 -20.83
CA GLU A 114 -28.36 11.30 -20.60
C GLU A 114 -27.89 10.80 -19.23
N MET A 115 -28.75 10.91 -18.21
CA MET A 115 -28.47 10.36 -16.89
C MET A 115 -28.38 8.82 -16.91
N ASP A 116 -29.32 8.16 -17.59
CA ASP A 116 -29.27 6.70 -17.77
C ASP A 116 -27.97 6.29 -18.48
N SER A 117 -27.61 6.96 -19.59
CA SER A 117 -26.34 6.71 -20.30
C SER A 117 -25.11 6.94 -19.44
N LEU A 118 -25.11 8.00 -18.62
CA LEU A 118 -24.02 8.31 -17.69
C LEU A 118 -23.82 7.20 -16.65
N LEU A 119 -24.91 6.71 -16.06
CA LEU A 119 -24.85 5.62 -15.09
C LEU A 119 -24.44 4.30 -15.76
N GLU A 120 -24.93 3.98 -16.96
CA GLU A 120 -24.45 2.83 -17.73
C GLU A 120 -22.94 2.87 -17.90
N ARG A 121 -22.41 4.02 -18.36
CA ARG A 121 -20.98 4.23 -18.55
C ARG A 121 -20.19 4.13 -17.24
N TYR A 122 -20.73 4.65 -16.13
CA TYR A 122 -20.10 4.58 -14.81
C TYR A 122 -19.99 3.14 -14.32
N PHE A 123 -21.05 2.33 -14.47
CA PHE A 123 -21.10 0.94 -14.01
C PHE A 123 -20.41 -0.04 -14.96
N GLU A 124 -20.23 0.30 -16.24
CA GLU A 124 -19.45 -0.48 -17.22
C GLU A 124 -17.96 -0.18 -17.18
N PHE A 125 -17.55 0.78 -16.37
CA PHE A 125 -16.15 1.10 -16.21
C PHE A 125 -15.39 -0.10 -15.64
N ASP A 126 -14.29 -0.44 -16.31
CA ASP A 126 -13.34 -1.45 -15.86
C ASP A 126 -11.93 -0.94 -16.13
N LEU A 127 -11.01 -1.29 -15.23
CA LEU A 127 -9.61 -0.93 -15.37
C LEU A 127 -8.85 -2.10 -15.96
N PRO A 128 -8.06 -1.88 -17.03
CA PRO A 128 -7.15 -2.92 -17.49
C PRO A 128 -6.18 -3.28 -16.37
N ALA A 129 -5.84 -4.57 -16.26
CA ALA A 129 -4.92 -5.03 -15.24
C ALA A 129 -3.57 -4.29 -15.35
N ILE A 130 -3.08 -3.79 -14.22
CA ILE A 130 -1.77 -3.15 -14.16
C ILE A 130 -0.70 -4.21 -14.43
N THR A 131 0.16 -3.96 -15.41
CA THR A 131 1.17 -4.93 -15.85
C THR A 131 2.58 -4.40 -15.91
N ASP A 132 2.79 -3.14 -15.53
CA ASP A 132 4.09 -2.50 -15.45
C ASP A 132 4.37 -1.98 -14.03
N PRO A 133 5.62 -2.09 -13.54
CA PRO A 133 5.91 -1.70 -12.16
C PRO A 133 5.78 -0.21 -11.87
N GLN A 134 6.01 0.65 -12.87
CA GLN A 134 5.90 2.10 -12.68
C GLN A 134 4.45 2.52 -12.43
N SER A 135 3.51 2.04 -13.25
CA SER A 135 2.08 2.35 -13.06
C SER A 135 1.55 1.78 -11.75
N LEU A 136 2.05 0.61 -11.32
CA LEU A 136 1.71 0.06 -10.00
C LEU A 136 2.25 0.95 -8.88
N ALA A 137 3.51 1.38 -8.97
CA ALA A 137 4.11 2.30 -8.01
C ALA A 137 3.36 3.63 -7.94
N ASP A 138 2.98 4.20 -9.08
CA ASP A 138 2.20 5.44 -9.16
C ASP A 138 0.81 5.30 -8.51
N ALA A 139 0.11 4.21 -8.80
CA ALA A 139 -1.21 3.92 -8.24
C ALA A 139 -1.14 3.71 -6.72
N LEU A 140 -0.20 2.88 -6.25
CA LEU A 140 0.00 2.63 -4.82
C LEU A 140 0.45 3.91 -4.10
N ALA A 141 1.41 4.66 -4.63
CA ALA A 141 1.90 5.89 -3.99
C ALA A 141 0.78 6.91 -3.76
N LYS A 142 -0.14 7.05 -4.73
CA LYS A 142 -1.32 7.89 -4.56
C LYS A 142 -2.18 7.38 -3.40
N ARG A 143 -2.52 6.08 -3.35
CA ARG A 143 -3.34 5.51 -2.26
C ARG A 143 -2.65 5.54 -0.90
N THR A 144 -1.35 5.31 -0.84
CA THR A 144 -0.59 5.38 0.41
C THR A 144 -0.58 6.79 1.00
N ARG A 145 -0.60 7.85 0.17
CA ARG A 145 -0.73 9.22 0.65
C ARG A 145 -2.08 9.46 1.33
N PHE A 146 -3.18 8.95 0.76
CA PHE A 146 -4.49 9.01 1.42
C PHE A 146 -4.52 8.19 2.72
N LEU A 147 -3.93 6.99 2.71
CA LEU A 147 -3.79 6.16 3.91
C LEU A 147 -3.02 6.88 5.02
N ARG A 148 -1.88 7.50 4.69
CA ARG A 148 -1.08 8.30 5.62
C ARG A 148 -1.89 9.45 6.21
N ASP A 149 -2.55 10.22 5.36
CA ASP A 149 -3.32 11.40 5.79
C ASP A 149 -4.48 10.99 6.71
N GLU A 150 -5.10 9.83 6.44
CA GLU A 150 -6.15 9.25 7.29
C GLU A 150 -5.59 8.77 8.64
N ILE A 151 -4.46 8.05 8.66
CA ILE A 151 -3.81 7.64 9.91
C ILE A 151 -3.42 8.87 10.74
N LEU A 152 -2.87 9.90 10.12
CA LEU A 152 -2.50 11.13 10.79
C LEU A 152 -3.72 11.83 11.40
N HIS A 153 -4.84 11.85 10.69
CA HIS A 153 -6.09 12.40 11.19
C HIS A 153 -6.61 11.62 12.40
N ILE A 154 -6.71 10.29 12.29
CA ILE A 154 -7.15 9.43 13.39
C ILE A 154 -6.25 9.62 14.62
N MET A 155 -4.93 9.64 14.42
CA MET A 155 -3.98 9.88 15.51
C MET A 155 -4.18 11.23 16.18
N LYS A 156 -4.47 12.30 15.43
CA LYS A 156 -4.75 13.63 16.01
C LYS A 156 -6.04 13.66 16.85
N LEU A 157 -6.99 12.77 16.59
CA LEU A 157 -8.25 12.67 17.35
C LEU A 157 -8.13 11.74 18.55
N GLU A 158 -7.44 10.60 18.39
CA GLU A 158 -7.42 9.51 19.36
C GLU A 158 -6.21 9.56 20.29
N TYR A 159 -5.07 10.10 19.86
CA TYR A 159 -3.85 10.10 20.67
C TYR A 159 -3.91 11.14 21.79
N ARG A 160 -3.58 10.71 23.01
CA ARG A 160 -3.54 11.53 24.21
C ARG A 160 -2.27 11.20 25.00
N GLU A 161 -1.41 12.19 25.20
CA GLU A 161 -0.09 12.02 25.84
C GLU A 161 -0.16 11.61 27.32
N GLU A 162 -1.24 11.95 28.03
CA GLU A 162 -1.33 11.89 29.50
C GLU A 162 -2.34 10.86 30.03
N GLU A 163 -2.71 9.84 29.25
CA GLU A 163 -3.63 8.79 29.75
C GLU A 163 -2.87 7.63 30.41
N ASP A 164 -3.17 7.36 31.69
CA ASP A 164 -2.72 6.17 32.44
C ASP A 164 -3.31 4.85 31.87
N ALA A 165 -4.24 4.93 30.93
CA ALA A 165 -4.87 3.77 30.30
C ALA A 165 -4.03 3.24 29.12
N PRO A 166 -3.92 1.91 28.96
CA PRO A 166 -3.22 1.32 27.81
C PRO A 166 -3.92 1.71 26.51
N GLN A 167 -3.19 2.44 25.67
CA GLN A 167 -3.61 2.83 24.33
C GLN A 167 -3.83 1.59 23.45
N LYS A 168 -4.94 1.57 22.70
CA LYS A 168 -5.32 0.48 21.77
C LYS A 168 -5.29 0.98 20.32
N GLY A 169 -5.28 0.06 19.36
CA GLY A 169 -5.28 0.42 17.93
C GLY A 169 -4.04 1.22 17.53
N LEU A 170 -4.22 2.25 16.70
CA LEU A 170 -3.13 3.09 16.19
C LEU A 170 -2.30 3.77 17.30
N PRO A 171 -2.90 4.42 18.31
CA PRO A 171 -2.15 4.93 19.47
C PRO A 171 -1.27 3.88 20.17
N GLY A 172 -1.77 2.65 20.33
CA GLY A 172 -1.01 1.56 20.93
C GLY A 172 0.20 1.12 20.07
N PHE A 173 0.02 1.05 18.75
CA PHE A 173 1.12 0.77 17.82
C PHE A 173 2.16 1.91 17.83
N TYR A 174 1.73 3.16 17.89
CA TYR A 174 2.64 4.30 17.99
C TYR A 174 3.55 4.21 19.22
N GLU A 175 2.98 3.95 20.39
CA GLU A 175 3.77 3.79 21.63
C GLU A 175 4.71 2.57 21.57
N ALA A 176 4.26 1.46 20.98
CA ALA A 176 5.13 0.30 20.76
C ALA A 176 6.32 0.63 19.85
N PHE A 177 6.09 1.36 18.75
CA PHE A 177 7.14 1.77 17.81
C PHE A 177 8.10 2.76 18.45
N LYS A 178 7.57 3.73 19.20
CA LYS A 178 8.36 4.71 19.92
C LYS A 178 9.26 4.07 20.97
N LYS A 179 8.73 3.09 21.72
CA LYS A 179 9.47 2.39 22.78
C LYS A 179 10.47 1.36 22.25
N MET A 180 10.12 0.62 21.21
CA MET A 180 10.91 -0.53 20.73
C MET A 180 11.86 -0.20 19.59
N LEU A 181 11.57 0.83 18.78
CA LEU A 181 12.29 1.11 17.54
C LEU A 181 12.89 2.52 17.51
N ILE A 182 12.07 3.56 17.67
CA ILE A 182 12.47 4.96 17.42
C ILE A 182 12.00 5.87 18.57
N SER A 183 12.87 6.13 19.54
CA SER A 183 12.53 6.90 20.75
C SER A 183 12.04 8.33 20.50
N LYS A 184 12.44 8.94 19.37
CA LYS A 184 12.03 10.28 18.93
C LYS A 184 11.14 10.23 17.68
N LEU A 185 10.14 9.36 17.68
CA LEU A 185 9.16 9.25 16.60
C LEU A 185 8.05 10.30 16.80
N SER A 186 7.80 11.15 15.81
CA SER A 186 6.62 12.03 15.79
C SER A 186 5.38 11.32 15.24
N ILE A 187 4.20 11.87 15.46
CA ILE A 187 2.94 11.31 14.93
C ILE A 187 2.95 11.31 13.39
N GLU A 188 3.47 12.38 12.76
CA GLU A 188 3.60 12.48 11.31
C GLU A 188 4.54 11.40 10.76
N GLN A 189 5.68 11.20 11.43
CA GLN A 189 6.63 10.16 11.05
C GLN A 189 6.04 8.77 11.24
N PHE A 190 5.25 8.56 12.30
CA PHE A 190 4.54 7.30 12.52
C PHE A 190 3.50 7.05 11.44
N ALA A 191 2.67 8.05 11.12
CA ALA A 191 1.63 7.90 10.10
C ALA A 191 2.24 7.52 8.75
N ASP A 192 3.34 8.18 8.38
CA ASP A 192 4.08 7.89 7.16
C ASP A 192 4.68 6.48 7.16
N LEU A 193 5.41 6.13 8.21
CA LEU A 193 6.06 4.83 8.35
C LEU A 193 5.03 3.68 8.40
N TYR A 194 3.90 3.87 9.09
CA TYR A 194 2.82 2.89 9.17
C TYR A 194 2.12 2.71 7.81
N ALA A 195 1.83 3.80 7.09
CA ALA A 195 1.22 3.74 5.76
C ALA A 195 2.12 3.02 4.73
N GLN A 196 3.42 3.30 4.73
CA GLN A 196 4.39 2.60 3.91
C GLN A 196 4.45 1.10 4.26
N THR A 197 4.53 0.78 5.55
CA THR A 197 4.59 -0.60 6.05
C THR A 197 3.37 -1.40 5.64
N LEU A 198 2.17 -0.82 5.77
CA LEU A 198 0.94 -1.44 5.33
C LEU A 198 0.94 -1.66 3.82
N THR A 199 1.20 -0.61 3.03
CA THR A 199 1.16 -0.72 1.57
C THR A 199 2.11 -1.80 1.06
N TYR A 200 3.36 -1.79 1.54
CA TYR A 200 4.37 -2.74 1.11
C TYR A 200 4.08 -4.16 1.61
N GLY A 201 3.61 -4.32 2.85
CA GLY A 201 3.23 -5.64 3.36
C GLY A 201 2.01 -6.21 2.63
N ILE A 202 1.03 -5.39 2.25
CA ILE A 202 -0.10 -5.83 1.42
C ILE A 202 0.40 -6.27 0.03
N PHE A 203 1.34 -5.54 -0.58
CA PHE A 203 2.00 -5.96 -1.81
C PHE A 203 2.72 -7.31 -1.63
N ALA A 204 3.51 -7.48 -0.57
CA ALA A 204 4.20 -8.74 -0.28
C ALA A 204 3.24 -9.90 0.07
N ALA A 205 2.05 -9.61 0.60
CA ALA A 205 0.98 -10.59 0.76
C ALA A 205 0.42 -10.98 -0.62
N ARG A 206 0.18 -10.01 -1.51
CA ARG A 206 -0.31 -10.25 -2.87
C ARG A 206 0.64 -11.11 -3.70
N THR A 207 1.97 -10.95 -3.54
CA THR A 207 2.96 -11.78 -4.26
C THR A 207 2.95 -13.25 -3.84
N ARG A 208 2.32 -13.57 -2.70
CA ARG A 208 2.19 -14.93 -2.17
C ARG A 208 0.79 -15.52 -2.34
N SER A 209 -0.15 -14.75 -2.88
CA SER A 209 -1.52 -15.21 -3.13
C SER A 209 -1.79 -15.50 -4.61
N ASP A 210 -2.70 -16.43 -4.88
CA ASP A 210 -3.27 -16.67 -6.21
C ASP A 210 -4.78 -16.36 -6.19
N GLY A 211 -5.29 -15.79 -7.28
CA GLY A 211 -6.72 -15.50 -7.45
C GLY A 211 -7.21 -14.27 -6.68
N GLU A 212 -8.31 -14.43 -5.95
CA GLU A 212 -8.98 -13.37 -5.20
C GLU A 212 -8.03 -12.69 -4.20
N PHE A 213 -8.17 -11.37 -4.04
CA PHE A 213 -7.38 -10.62 -3.08
C PHE A 213 -8.21 -9.47 -2.49
N HIS A 214 -8.36 -9.45 -1.17
CA HIS A 214 -9.16 -8.49 -0.41
C HIS A 214 -8.64 -8.43 1.04
N ARG A 215 -9.15 -7.48 1.83
CA ARG A 215 -8.61 -7.10 3.14
C ARG A 215 -8.41 -8.27 4.11
N GLU A 216 -9.37 -9.19 4.18
CA GLU A 216 -9.38 -10.35 5.06
C GLU A 216 -8.31 -11.39 4.70
N LEU A 217 -7.89 -11.44 3.43
CA LEU A 217 -6.87 -12.37 2.95
C LEU A 217 -5.44 -11.88 3.19
N ILE A 218 -5.23 -10.59 3.49
CA ILE A 218 -3.89 -10.01 3.67
C ILE A 218 -3.15 -10.77 4.78
N TYR A 219 -3.75 -10.88 5.97
CA TYR A 219 -3.13 -11.54 7.13
C TYR A 219 -2.74 -13.01 6.85
N GLN A 220 -3.53 -13.73 6.06
CA GLN A 220 -3.27 -15.14 5.73
C GLN A 220 -2.02 -15.33 4.85
N ASN A 221 -1.63 -14.29 4.11
CA ASN A 221 -0.52 -14.32 3.14
C ASN A 221 0.74 -13.60 3.66
N ILE A 222 0.74 -13.12 4.91
CA ILE A 222 1.92 -12.55 5.58
C ILE A 222 2.70 -13.66 6.31
N PRO A 223 4.05 -13.72 6.20
CA PRO A 223 4.87 -14.69 6.91
C PRO A 223 4.71 -14.60 8.43
N GLY A 224 4.56 -15.76 9.07
CA GLY A 224 4.27 -15.84 10.50
C GLY A 224 5.42 -15.43 11.44
N THR A 225 6.62 -15.17 10.91
CA THR A 225 7.87 -14.86 11.65
C THR A 225 8.01 -13.39 12.02
N LEU A 226 7.14 -12.51 11.52
CA LEU A 226 7.26 -11.05 11.68
C LEU A 226 6.48 -10.58 12.93
N GLY A 227 7.11 -10.49 14.10
CA GLY A 227 6.45 -10.19 15.39
C GLY A 227 5.46 -9.02 15.39
N ILE A 228 5.95 -7.77 15.51
CA ILE A 228 5.10 -6.56 15.62
C ILE A 228 4.25 -6.33 14.36
N LEU A 229 4.79 -6.68 13.19
CA LEU A 229 4.10 -6.58 11.90
C LEU A 229 2.89 -7.51 11.83
N LYS A 230 2.98 -8.73 12.35
CA LYS A 230 1.83 -9.66 12.39
C LYS A 230 0.68 -9.10 13.20
N ASN A 231 0.96 -8.38 14.30
CA ASN A 231 -0.08 -7.71 15.07
C ASN A 231 -0.73 -6.56 14.29
N ILE A 232 0.05 -5.80 13.50
CA ILE A 232 -0.47 -4.77 12.60
C ILE A 232 -1.41 -5.38 11.57
N PHE A 233 -0.96 -6.41 10.86
CA PHE A 233 -1.77 -7.08 9.83
C PHE A 233 -2.99 -7.79 10.42
N ARG A 234 -2.89 -8.31 11.65
CA ARG A 234 -4.04 -8.87 12.36
C ARG A 234 -5.08 -7.79 12.65
N TYR A 235 -4.65 -6.64 13.17
CA TYR A 235 -5.53 -5.51 13.49
C TYR A 235 -6.29 -5.02 12.26
N ILE A 236 -5.61 -4.88 11.11
CA ILE A 236 -6.25 -4.36 9.91
C ILE A 236 -7.13 -5.38 9.15
N SER A 237 -6.82 -6.68 9.27
CA SER A 237 -7.54 -7.72 8.52
C SER A 237 -8.61 -8.46 9.32
N LEU A 238 -8.39 -8.72 10.61
CA LEU A 238 -9.23 -9.61 11.42
C LEU A 238 -9.96 -8.90 12.57
N GLU A 239 -9.51 -7.71 12.96
CA GLU A 239 -10.18 -6.89 13.98
C GLU A 239 -11.07 -5.83 13.29
N GLU A 240 -11.64 -4.91 14.06
CA GLU A 240 -12.49 -3.83 13.56
C GLU A 240 -11.72 -2.49 13.60
N PRO A 241 -10.85 -2.19 12.61
CA PRO A 241 -10.22 -0.88 12.53
C PRO A 241 -11.27 0.21 12.24
N PRO A 242 -10.95 1.49 12.51
CA PRO A 242 -11.80 2.61 12.10
C PRO A 242 -12.21 2.47 10.63
N LYS A 243 -13.50 2.68 10.34
CA LYS A 243 -14.06 2.47 8.99
C LYS A 243 -13.27 3.22 7.90
N ALA A 244 -12.81 4.43 8.20
CA ALA A 244 -12.00 5.21 7.26
C ALA A 244 -10.68 4.51 6.92
N LEU A 245 -10.01 3.92 7.91
CA LEU A 245 -8.78 3.14 7.73
C LEU A 245 -9.05 1.87 6.90
N ALA A 246 -10.12 1.14 7.20
CA ALA A 246 -10.51 -0.07 6.46
C ALA A 246 -10.70 0.22 4.97
N VAL A 247 -11.37 1.32 4.63
CA VAL A 247 -11.58 1.77 3.25
C VAL A 247 -10.26 1.98 2.52
N GLN A 248 -9.26 2.61 3.17
CA GLN A 248 -7.95 2.82 2.54
C GLN A 248 -7.20 1.52 2.25
N ILE A 249 -7.30 0.56 3.15
CA ILE A 249 -6.68 -0.76 2.98
C ILE A 249 -7.36 -1.54 1.85
N GLU A 250 -8.68 -1.48 1.77
CA GLU A 250 -9.46 -2.10 0.69
C GLU A 250 -9.13 -1.48 -0.67
N ASP A 251 -8.99 -0.16 -0.74
CA ASP A 251 -8.60 0.54 -1.98
C ASP A 251 -7.19 0.12 -2.45
N ILE A 252 -6.25 -0.12 -1.53
CA ILE A 252 -4.93 -0.68 -1.87
C ILE A 252 -5.05 -2.14 -2.33
N ALA A 253 -5.88 -2.93 -1.66
CA ALA A 253 -6.09 -4.33 -2.01
C ALA A 253 -6.74 -4.49 -3.40
N ASP A 254 -7.69 -3.63 -3.77
CA ASP A 254 -8.34 -3.61 -5.10
C ASP A 254 -7.33 -3.33 -6.22
N ILE A 255 -6.42 -2.35 -6.03
CA ILE A 255 -5.33 -2.10 -6.98
C ILE A 255 -4.48 -3.36 -7.20
N LEU A 256 -4.11 -4.02 -6.10
CA LEU A 256 -3.28 -5.23 -6.14
C LEU A 256 -4.04 -6.45 -6.67
N HIS A 257 -5.36 -6.50 -6.47
CA HIS A 257 -6.23 -7.51 -7.07
C HIS A 257 -6.24 -7.35 -8.59
N ASN A 258 -6.39 -6.12 -9.09
CA ASN A 258 -6.35 -5.80 -10.52
C ASN A 258 -4.92 -5.64 -11.09
N THR A 259 -3.93 -6.28 -10.48
CA THR A 259 -2.54 -6.27 -10.94
C THR A 259 -2.11 -7.67 -11.36
N ASP A 260 -1.50 -7.78 -12.55
CA ASP A 260 -0.82 -9.01 -12.98
C ASP A 260 0.54 -9.11 -12.27
N ILE A 261 0.49 -9.57 -11.01
CA ILE A 261 1.68 -9.64 -10.16
C ILE A 261 2.76 -10.54 -10.76
N LYS A 262 2.38 -11.60 -11.49
CA LYS A 262 3.35 -12.51 -12.14
C LYS A 262 4.13 -11.79 -13.23
N LYS A 263 3.46 -10.97 -14.03
CA LYS A 263 4.11 -10.16 -15.06
C LYS A 263 4.97 -9.03 -14.48
N ILE A 264 4.55 -8.42 -13.37
CA ILE A 264 5.37 -7.43 -12.63
C ILE A 264 6.67 -8.09 -12.15
N LEU A 265 6.58 -9.22 -11.44
CA LEU A 265 7.75 -9.92 -10.90
C LEU A 265 8.66 -10.45 -12.02
N HIS A 266 8.09 -10.97 -13.11
CA HIS A 266 8.84 -11.45 -14.27
C HIS A 266 9.64 -10.34 -14.97
N ARG A 267 9.09 -9.11 -15.09
CA ARG A 267 9.83 -7.98 -15.69
C ARG A 267 11.08 -7.63 -14.90
N TYR A 268 10.99 -7.58 -13.57
CA TYR A 268 12.16 -7.35 -12.72
C TYR A 268 13.24 -8.43 -12.88
N TYR A 269 12.83 -9.68 -13.08
CA TYR A 269 13.75 -10.79 -13.34
C TYR A 269 14.46 -10.66 -14.70
N VAL A 270 13.72 -10.33 -15.76
CA VAL A 270 14.27 -10.22 -17.13
C VAL A 270 15.17 -8.99 -17.32
N GLU A 271 14.87 -7.88 -16.65
CA GLU A 271 15.67 -6.65 -16.72
C GLU A 271 17.04 -6.76 -16.02
N GLY A 272 17.40 -7.93 -15.49
CA GLY A 272 18.71 -8.18 -14.90
C GLY A 272 18.97 -7.40 -13.61
N ARG A 273 17.90 -6.93 -12.93
CA ARG A 273 18.02 -6.13 -11.70
C ARG A 273 18.35 -6.96 -10.46
N GLY A 274 18.11 -8.27 -10.47
CA GLY A 274 18.50 -9.18 -9.39
C GLY A 274 17.47 -10.28 -9.14
N SER A 275 17.76 -11.17 -8.20
CA SER A 275 16.94 -12.33 -7.85
C SER A 275 15.74 -12.02 -6.95
N ASP A 276 15.56 -10.78 -6.47
CA ASP A 276 14.44 -10.39 -5.62
C ASP A 276 13.60 -9.22 -6.20
N PRO A 277 12.58 -9.53 -7.02
CA PRO A 277 11.65 -8.55 -7.59
C PRO A 277 10.88 -7.72 -6.56
N ILE A 278 10.70 -8.22 -5.33
CA ILE A 278 9.89 -7.55 -4.30
C ILE A 278 10.66 -6.32 -3.79
N VAL A 279 11.96 -6.48 -3.58
CA VAL A 279 12.88 -5.42 -3.16
C VAL A 279 12.94 -4.28 -4.18
N HIS A 280 13.07 -4.60 -5.46
CA HIS A 280 13.11 -3.58 -6.51
C HIS A 280 11.81 -2.79 -6.63
N PHE A 281 10.69 -3.46 -6.36
CA PHE A 281 9.41 -2.76 -6.31
C PHE A 281 9.36 -1.74 -5.17
N TYR A 282 9.91 -2.06 -3.99
CA TYR A 282 9.98 -1.09 -2.89
C TYR A 282 10.73 0.18 -3.28
N GLU A 283 11.89 0.07 -3.93
CA GLU A 283 12.64 1.23 -4.41
C GLU A 283 11.84 2.06 -5.41
N THR A 284 11.20 1.38 -6.37
CA THR A 284 10.35 2.01 -7.40
C THR A 284 9.20 2.76 -6.75
N PHE A 285 8.47 2.11 -5.84
CA PHE A 285 7.40 2.69 -5.05
C PHE A 285 7.88 3.91 -4.25
N LEU A 286 8.98 3.78 -3.50
CA LEU A 286 9.48 4.85 -2.64
C LEU A 286 9.92 6.07 -3.46
N SER A 287 10.46 5.85 -4.67
CA SER A 287 10.83 6.95 -5.58
C SER A 287 9.65 7.84 -6.00
N VAL A 288 8.43 7.29 -6.01
CA VAL A 288 7.20 8.00 -6.37
C VAL A 288 6.46 8.49 -5.12
N TYR A 289 6.50 7.71 -4.04
CA TYR A 289 5.82 8.01 -2.80
C TYR A 289 6.50 9.16 -2.04
N ASP A 290 7.81 9.04 -1.80
CA ASP A 290 8.61 9.98 -1.03
C ASP A 290 10.07 10.01 -1.55
N PRO A 291 10.35 10.79 -2.62
CA PRO A 291 11.68 10.87 -3.22
C PRO A 291 12.74 11.48 -2.29
N GLU A 292 12.33 12.42 -1.43
CA GLU A 292 13.24 13.05 -0.46
C GLU A 292 13.66 12.06 0.63
N LEU A 293 12.71 11.28 1.16
CA LEU A 293 13.01 10.22 2.11
C LEU A 293 13.91 9.15 1.48
N ARG A 294 13.65 8.76 0.23
CA ARG A 294 14.50 7.82 -0.51
C ARG A 294 15.95 8.29 -0.57
N GLU A 295 16.16 9.56 -0.92
CA GLU A 295 17.49 10.17 -1.01
C GLU A 295 18.15 10.25 0.37
N LYS A 296 17.44 10.80 1.37
CA LYS A 296 17.95 10.98 2.73
C LYS A 296 18.29 9.67 3.44
N ARG A 297 17.52 8.61 3.18
CA ARG A 297 17.73 7.28 3.76
C ARG A 297 18.66 6.40 2.92
N GLY A 298 19.09 6.88 1.76
CA GLY A 298 19.98 6.14 0.89
C GLY A 298 19.41 4.79 0.46
N VAL A 299 18.09 4.72 0.22
CA VAL A 299 17.39 3.48 -0.13
C VAL A 299 17.73 3.14 -1.58
N TYR A 300 18.91 2.56 -1.76
CA TYR A 300 19.45 2.11 -3.03
C TYR A 300 19.76 0.63 -2.91
N TYR A 301 19.24 -0.14 -3.86
CA TYR A 301 19.61 -1.54 -3.95
C TYR A 301 21.10 -1.67 -4.25
N THR A 302 21.83 -2.39 -3.39
CA THR A 302 23.25 -2.66 -3.65
C THR A 302 23.34 -3.72 -4.74
N PRO A 303 23.96 -3.44 -5.91
CA PRO A 303 24.00 -4.39 -7.01
C PRO A 303 24.63 -5.72 -6.59
N GLU A 304 23.99 -6.84 -6.93
CA GLU A 304 24.48 -8.16 -6.53
C GLU A 304 25.95 -8.44 -6.89
N PRO A 305 26.50 -8.01 -8.06
CA PRO A 305 27.92 -8.21 -8.34
C PRO A 305 28.83 -7.58 -7.29
N VAL A 306 28.44 -6.41 -6.76
CA VAL A 306 29.18 -5.70 -5.69
C VAL A 306 29.08 -6.47 -4.39
N VAL A 307 27.87 -6.90 -4.00
CA VAL A 307 27.64 -7.71 -2.80
C VAL A 307 28.46 -8.99 -2.86
N ARG A 308 28.36 -9.74 -3.96
CA ARG A 308 29.11 -10.99 -4.18
C ARG A 308 30.61 -10.77 -4.11
N TYR A 309 31.11 -9.69 -4.70
CA TYR A 309 32.54 -9.36 -4.65
C TYR A 309 33.00 -9.16 -3.21
N ILE A 310 32.32 -8.28 -2.46
CA ILE A 310 32.67 -7.97 -1.06
C ILE A 310 32.61 -9.24 -0.18
N VAL A 311 31.52 -10.00 -0.24
CA VAL A 311 31.34 -11.21 0.58
C VAL A 311 32.40 -12.26 0.26
N ARG A 312 32.73 -12.48 -1.01
CA ARG A 312 33.81 -13.40 -1.42
C ARG A 312 35.18 -12.93 -0.98
N SER A 313 35.45 -11.63 -1.06
CA SER A 313 36.69 -11.05 -0.57
C SER A 313 36.85 -11.26 0.94
N ILE A 314 35.79 -11.02 1.73
CA ILE A 314 35.80 -11.27 3.18
C ILE A 314 36.05 -12.76 3.45
N HIS A 315 35.34 -13.66 2.78
CA HIS A 315 35.55 -15.11 2.91
C HIS A 315 37.01 -15.52 2.62
N SER A 316 37.61 -14.96 1.57
CA SER A 316 39.01 -15.22 1.21
C SER A 316 40.01 -14.62 2.19
N LEU A 317 39.73 -13.45 2.75
CA LEU A 317 40.59 -12.78 3.74
C LEU A 317 40.58 -13.55 5.07
N LEU A 318 39.41 -14.02 5.52
CA LEU A 318 39.28 -14.87 6.70
C LEU A 318 40.21 -16.09 6.62
N LYS A 319 40.25 -16.76 5.46
CA LYS A 319 41.14 -17.88 5.19
C LYS A 319 42.62 -17.52 5.17
N SER A 320 42.97 -16.48 4.42
CA SER A 320 44.38 -16.17 4.11
C SER A 320 45.09 -15.30 5.16
N ARG A 321 44.34 -14.59 6.02
CA ARG A 321 44.89 -13.59 6.94
C ARG A 321 44.50 -13.79 8.40
N PHE A 322 43.48 -14.60 8.69
CA PHE A 322 42.93 -14.78 10.04
C PHE A 322 42.84 -16.26 10.45
N ASP A 323 43.49 -17.16 9.71
CA ASP A 323 43.55 -18.60 9.96
C ASP A 323 42.17 -19.25 10.15
N LYS A 324 41.14 -18.73 9.46
CA LYS A 324 39.79 -19.30 9.43
C LYS A 324 39.65 -20.18 8.21
N GLU A 325 40.04 -21.45 8.32
CA GLU A 325 40.09 -22.38 7.18
C GLU A 325 38.76 -22.52 6.42
N ASP A 326 37.62 -22.33 7.09
CA ASP A 326 36.28 -22.40 6.49
C ASP A 326 35.69 -21.02 6.15
N GLY A 327 36.48 -19.96 6.35
CA GLY A 327 36.08 -18.58 6.11
C GLY A 327 34.82 -18.21 6.89
N LEU A 328 33.77 -17.80 6.19
CA LEU A 328 32.47 -17.46 6.78
C LEU A 328 31.78 -18.63 7.51
N ALA A 329 32.16 -19.89 7.20
CA ALA A 329 31.61 -21.07 7.87
C ALA A 329 32.42 -21.49 9.11
N SER A 330 33.49 -20.76 9.47
CA SER A 330 34.26 -21.03 10.70
C SER A 330 33.46 -20.63 11.94
N PRO A 331 33.38 -21.49 12.99
CA PRO A 331 32.43 -21.38 14.10
C PRO A 331 32.62 -20.14 15.00
N ASP A 332 33.76 -19.46 14.90
CA ASP A 332 34.09 -18.26 15.67
C ASP A 332 34.04 -16.97 14.84
N VAL A 333 33.37 -17.02 13.68
CA VAL A 333 33.11 -15.86 12.82
C VAL A 333 31.70 -15.32 13.05
N THR A 334 31.61 -14.09 13.54
CA THR A 334 30.36 -13.34 13.68
C THR A 334 30.25 -12.30 12.57
N ILE A 335 29.06 -12.19 11.98
CA ILE A 335 28.74 -11.15 10.97
C ILE A 335 27.71 -10.21 11.56
N LEU A 336 27.92 -8.90 11.33
CA LEU A 336 26.93 -7.87 11.60
C LEU A 336 26.80 -6.99 10.36
N ASP A 337 25.60 -6.94 9.78
CA ASP A 337 25.21 -5.90 8.86
C ASP A 337 24.36 -4.86 9.60
N PRO A 338 24.91 -3.68 9.94
CA PRO A 338 24.21 -2.67 10.73
C PRO A 338 23.16 -1.87 9.94
N ALA A 339 23.10 -2.04 8.62
CA ALA A 339 22.19 -1.32 7.72
C ALA A 339 21.76 -2.27 6.59
N ALA A 340 21.11 -3.35 6.99
CA ALA A 340 20.99 -4.53 6.15
C ALA A 340 20.02 -4.35 4.98
N GLY A 341 19.18 -3.32 4.98
CA GLY A 341 18.16 -3.08 3.98
C GLY A 341 17.32 -4.34 3.82
N THR A 342 17.39 -4.92 2.64
CA THR A 342 16.68 -6.14 2.27
C THR A 342 17.52 -7.42 2.44
N LEU A 343 18.46 -7.38 3.39
CA LEU A 343 19.30 -8.51 3.81
C LEU A 343 20.23 -9.07 2.71
N THR A 344 20.59 -8.27 1.70
CA THR A 344 21.35 -8.77 0.55
C THR A 344 22.74 -9.30 0.95
N PHE A 345 23.45 -8.61 1.85
CA PHE A 345 24.76 -9.07 2.36
C PHE A 345 24.64 -10.32 3.24
N PRO A 346 23.78 -10.36 4.29
CA PRO A 346 23.55 -11.58 5.07
C PRO A 346 23.15 -12.78 4.20
N ALA A 347 22.23 -12.60 3.25
CA ALA A 347 21.78 -13.67 2.36
C ALA A 347 22.93 -14.25 1.52
N GLU A 348 23.76 -13.39 0.92
CA GLU A 348 24.91 -13.83 0.14
C GLU A 348 26.01 -14.47 1.02
N ALA A 349 26.22 -13.97 2.24
CA ALA A 349 27.16 -14.55 3.20
C ALA A 349 26.73 -15.96 3.63
N ILE A 350 25.43 -16.14 3.95
CA ILE A 350 24.83 -17.44 4.26
C ILE A 350 24.98 -18.39 3.08
N ARG A 351 24.63 -17.94 1.87
CA ARG A 351 24.74 -18.74 0.65
C ARG A 351 26.18 -19.21 0.41
N LEU A 352 27.16 -18.32 0.58
CA LEU A 352 28.57 -18.66 0.40
C LEU A 352 29.08 -19.62 1.49
N ALA A 353 28.69 -19.42 2.75
CA ALA A 353 29.03 -20.30 3.86
C ALA A 353 28.48 -21.72 3.64
N ILE A 354 27.19 -21.83 3.29
CA ILE A 354 26.54 -23.12 2.97
C ILE A 354 27.22 -23.79 1.78
N SER A 355 27.48 -23.05 0.70
CA SER A 355 28.13 -23.60 -0.50
C SER A 355 29.53 -24.15 -0.19
N HIS A 356 30.32 -23.42 0.60
CA HIS A 356 31.66 -23.86 1.00
C HIS A 356 31.60 -25.10 1.90
N ASN A 357 30.71 -25.09 2.90
CA ASN A 357 30.53 -26.19 3.83
C ASN A 357 30.05 -27.47 3.13
N GLN A 358 29.08 -27.37 2.20
CA GLN A 358 28.61 -28.50 1.41
C GLN A 358 29.73 -29.10 0.55
N GLN A 359 30.57 -28.27 -0.06
CA GLN A 359 31.70 -28.75 -0.88
C GLN A 359 32.76 -29.49 -0.05
N LYS A 360 33.01 -29.06 1.20
CA LYS A 360 34.07 -29.63 2.04
C LYS A 360 33.60 -30.81 2.90
N TYR A 361 32.38 -30.74 3.43
CA TYR A 361 31.86 -31.66 4.45
C TYR A 361 30.58 -32.41 4.03
N GLY A 362 30.06 -32.14 2.82
CA GLY A 362 28.87 -32.79 2.27
C GLY A 362 27.55 -32.22 2.80
N GLU A 363 26.44 -32.56 2.14
CA GLU A 363 25.09 -32.01 2.42
C GLU A 363 24.60 -32.25 3.85
N GLY A 364 24.95 -33.40 4.46
CA GLY A 364 24.53 -33.74 5.83
C GLY A 364 25.02 -32.79 6.91
N SER A 365 26.04 -31.97 6.61
CA SER A 365 26.60 -30.98 7.54
C SER A 365 25.86 -29.63 7.55
N ILE A 366 24.97 -29.38 6.58
CA ILE A 366 24.31 -28.07 6.41
C ILE A 366 23.41 -27.74 7.60
N HIS A 367 22.63 -28.72 8.10
CA HIS A 367 21.75 -28.49 9.26
C HIS A 367 22.55 -28.02 10.48
N LYS A 368 23.66 -28.70 10.75
CA LYS A 368 24.56 -28.37 11.87
C LYS A 368 25.16 -26.97 11.71
N LEU A 369 25.61 -26.61 10.51
CA LEU A 369 26.11 -25.26 10.22
C LEU A 369 25.05 -24.19 10.49
N ILE A 370 23.80 -24.42 10.06
CA ILE A 370 22.73 -23.45 10.24
C ILE A 370 22.42 -23.26 11.73
N GLU A 371 22.22 -24.37 12.45
CA GLU A 371 21.81 -24.38 13.85
C GLU A 371 22.89 -23.86 14.79
N GLU A 372 24.13 -24.35 14.64
CA GLU A 372 25.21 -24.06 15.59
C GLU A 372 26.01 -22.81 15.25
N HIS A 373 25.96 -22.33 14.00
CA HIS A 373 26.81 -21.22 13.55
C HIS A 373 26.05 -20.06 12.91
N ILE A 374 25.22 -20.30 11.89
CA ILE A 374 24.58 -19.19 11.15
C ILE A 374 23.56 -18.47 12.02
N LEU A 375 22.60 -19.20 12.62
CA LEU A 375 21.55 -18.58 13.44
C LEU A 375 22.11 -17.82 14.67
N PRO A 376 23.12 -18.34 15.39
CA PRO A 376 23.67 -17.62 16.55
C PRO A 376 24.56 -16.43 16.19
N ASN A 377 25.22 -16.43 15.03
CA ASN A 377 26.34 -15.51 14.75
C ASN A 377 26.12 -14.54 13.57
N PHE A 378 25.04 -14.66 12.80
CA PHE A 378 24.78 -13.78 11.66
C PHE A 378 23.68 -12.80 12.02
N HIS A 379 24.06 -11.54 12.20
CA HIS A 379 23.18 -10.48 12.66
C HIS A 379 22.98 -9.42 11.58
N ALA A 380 21.78 -8.88 11.53
CA ALA A 380 21.39 -7.81 10.63
C ALA A 380 20.50 -6.82 11.40
N ILE A 381 20.70 -5.53 11.16
CA ILE A 381 19.90 -4.45 11.74
C ILE A 381 19.33 -3.62 10.59
N GLU A 382 18.04 -3.32 10.68
CA GLU A 382 17.37 -2.43 9.76
C GLU A 382 16.44 -1.49 10.53
N LEU A 383 16.45 -0.21 10.16
CA LEU A 383 15.66 0.83 10.81
C LEU A 383 14.32 1.05 10.10
N MET A 384 14.24 0.77 8.80
CA MET A 384 13.06 0.93 8.00
C MET A 384 12.19 -0.32 8.04
N MET A 385 10.91 -0.13 8.34
CA MET A 385 9.98 -1.25 8.51
C MET A 385 9.59 -1.98 7.23
N ALA A 386 9.72 -1.33 6.07
CA ALA A 386 9.37 -1.97 4.81
C ALA A 386 10.47 -2.93 4.30
N PRO A 387 11.77 -2.60 4.39
CA PRO A 387 12.84 -3.58 4.16
C PRO A 387 13.02 -4.64 5.25
N TYR A 388 12.62 -4.36 6.51
CA TYR A 388 12.64 -5.31 7.64
C TYR A 388 11.64 -6.46 7.46
#